data_AF-A0A7V5MQG2-F1
#
_entry.id   AF-A0A7V5MQG2-F1
#
_cell.length_a   1.000
_cell.length_b   1.000
_cell.length_c   1.000
_cell.angle_alpha   90.00
_cell.angle_beta   90.00
_cell.angle_gamma   90.00
#
_symmetry.space_group_name_H-M   'P 1'
#
loop_
_entity.id
_entity.type
_entity.pdbx_description
1 polymer ?
#
loop_
_entity_poly.entity_id
_entity_poly.type
_entity_poly.pdbx_seq_one_letter_code
_entity_poly.pdbx_strand_id
1 'polypeptide(L)'
;MNRYPLWKYLLIVLVVAIGVLYALPNLYGEDPAVQISPSRTEPVDESLRDTVLTRLKDAGIRPKAVELEPGKRLLVRFDDTETQLRAADILKAALGRRYVVALNLASAEPGWLKAIGAKPMYLGLDLRGGVHFLLEVDMETAIRTAEKRYVSAFREQLRKHEPPIRYITVTAKDHAILAYFRNEKDQQAALAVLEKEFPRLEYETREERGRYVVVAHLTDAEIREIKQFALKQNITTLRNRVNELGVAEPVIQQQGDNRIVVQLPGVQDTAQAKEILGATATLEFRLVDERHDPFEAEAKGRVPPGDELLHTRDGRPVLLEKRVIVTGDRITNA
;
A
#
# COMPACT_ATOMS: atom_id res chain seq x y z
N MET A 1 4.91 -39.83 49.86
CA MET A 1 6.04 -40.72 49.49
C MET A 1 6.71 -40.18 48.24
N ASN A 2 7.78 -39.40 48.39
CA ASN A 2 8.48 -38.77 47.26
C ASN A 2 9.36 -39.80 46.54
N ARG A 3 9.03 -40.15 45.29
CA ARG A 3 9.76 -41.17 44.52
C ARG A 3 11.02 -40.64 43.82
N TYR A 4 11.22 -39.32 43.75
CA TYR A 4 12.37 -38.68 43.12
C TYR A 4 13.27 -37.96 44.14
N PRO A 5 14.57 -37.77 43.82
CA PRO A 5 15.46 -36.89 44.58
C PRO A 5 14.96 -35.44 44.65
N LEU A 6 15.23 -34.74 45.75
CA LEU A 6 14.84 -33.34 46.00
C LEU A 6 15.20 -32.38 44.86
N TRP A 7 16.38 -32.55 44.24
CA TRP A 7 16.83 -31.70 43.13
C TRP A 7 15.94 -31.80 41.89
N LYS A 8 15.32 -32.97 41.63
CA LYS A 8 14.38 -33.13 40.51
C LYS A 8 13.08 -32.38 40.78
N TYR A 9 12.60 -32.39 42.03
CA TYR A 9 11.43 -31.59 42.40
C TYR A 9 11.73 -30.09 42.35
N LEU A 10 12.91 -29.66 42.82
CA LEU A 10 13.34 -28.26 42.68
C LEU A 10 13.43 -27.83 41.21
N LEU A 11 13.95 -28.69 40.34
CA LEU A 11 13.99 -28.43 38.90
C LEU A 11 12.58 -28.30 38.30
N ILE A 12 11.65 -29.19 38.67
CA ILE A 12 10.25 -29.09 38.21
C ILE A 12 9.63 -27.78 38.66
N VAL A 13 9.77 -27.41 39.94
CA VAL A 13 9.23 -26.15 40.47
C VAL A 13 9.83 -24.94 39.74
N LEU A 14 11.14 -24.95 39.47
CA LEU A 14 11.80 -23.89 38.71
C LEU A 14 11.24 -23.78 37.29
N VAL A 15 11.08 -24.90 36.58
CA VAL A 15 10.51 -24.91 35.22
C VAL A 15 9.07 -24.41 35.21
N VAL A 16 8.24 -24.83 36.17
CA VAL A 16 6.86 -24.34 36.31
C VAL A 16 6.84 -22.85 36.64
N ALA A 17 7.70 -22.38 37.54
CA ALA A 17 7.79 -20.96 37.90
C ALA A 17 8.17 -20.09 36.69
N ILE A 18 9.14 -20.54 35.87
CA ILE A 18 9.49 -19.88 34.61
C ILE A 18 8.30 -19.89 33.64
N GLY A 19 7.61 -21.04 33.50
CA GLY A 19 6.42 -21.13 32.65
C GLY A 19 5.31 -20.15 33.07
N VAL A 20 5.03 -20.04 34.36
CA VAL A 20 4.07 -19.06 34.90
C VAL A 20 4.53 -17.62 34.65
N LEU A 21 5.83 -17.33 34.85
CA LEU A 21 6.42 -16.02 34.60
C LEU A 21 6.24 -15.56 33.15
N TYR A 22 6.42 -16.46 32.18
CA TYR A 22 6.23 -16.15 30.75
C TYR A 22 4.76 -16.21 30.29
N ALA A 23 3.87 -16.83 31.08
CA ALA A 23 2.43 -16.83 30.81
C ALA A 23 1.71 -15.60 31.41
N LEU A 24 2.29 -14.98 32.44
CA LEU A 24 1.77 -13.81 33.16
C LEU A 24 1.34 -12.64 32.26
N PRO A 25 2.09 -12.25 31.19
CA PRO A 25 1.68 -11.17 30.29
C PRO A 25 0.27 -11.35 29.71
N ASN A 26 -0.19 -12.59 29.48
CA ASN A 26 -1.52 -12.86 28.92
C ASN A 26 -2.68 -12.56 29.87
N LEU A 27 -2.40 -12.39 31.17
CA LEU A 27 -3.42 -12.01 32.17
C LEU A 27 -3.62 -10.49 32.23
N TYR A 28 -2.67 -9.73 31.70
CA TYR A 28 -2.82 -8.29 31.55
C TYR A 28 -3.63 -8.03 30.29
N GLY A 29 -4.70 -7.24 30.43
CA GLY A 29 -5.57 -6.86 29.31
C GLY A 29 -4.92 -5.81 28.41
N GLU A 30 -5.76 -5.07 27.69
CA GLU A 30 -5.31 -4.01 26.78
C GLU A 30 -5.81 -2.64 27.26
N ASP A 31 -4.92 -1.65 27.19
CA ASP A 31 -5.24 -0.25 27.46
C ASP A 31 -5.69 0.44 26.15
N PRO A 32 -6.81 1.18 26.16
CA PRO A 32 -7.18 2.12 25.11
C PRO A 32 -6.01 3.07 24.79
N ALA A 33 -5.58 3.13 23.53
CA ALA A 33 -4.42 3.92 23.15
C ALA A 33 -4.59 4.64 21.82
N VAL A 34 -4.00 5.84 21.70
CA VAL A 34 -3.85 6.53 20.41
C VAL A 34 -2.41 6.35 19.95
N GLN A 35 -2.24 5.75 18.78
CA GLN A 35 -0.96 5.63 18.11
C GLN A 35 -0.80 6.77 17.11
N ILE A 36 0.36 7.42 17.16
CA ILE A 36 0.75 8.49 16.26
C ILE A 36 1.99 8.02 15.51
N SER A 37 1.86 7.83 14.20
CA SER A 37 2.93 7.38 13.31
C SER A 37 3.23 8.46 12.27
N PRO A 38 4.46 8.55 11.74
CA PRO A 38 4.76 9.53 10.70
C PRO A 38 4.01 9.16 9.42
N SER A 39 3.46 10.16 8.72
CA SER A 39 2.81 9.90 7.42
C SER A 39 3.86 9.65 6.32
N ARG A 40 5.03 10.29 6.43
CA ARG A 40 6.16 10.19 5.51
C ARG A 40 7.47 10.22 6.28
N THR A 41 8.22 11.31 6.17
CA THR A 41 9.54 11.53 6.75
C THR A 41 9.50 12.44 7.97
N GLU A 42 8.31 12.71 8.51
CA GLU A 42 8.15 13.51 9.71
C GLU A 42 8.85 12.85 10.91
N PRO A 43 9.59 13.61 11.73
CA PRO A 43 10.20 13.06 12.92
C PRO A 43 9.14 12.69 13.96
N VAL A 44 9.36 11.56 14.61
CA VAL A 44 8.65 11.16 15.84
C VAL A 44 9.67 11.23 16.96
N ASP A 45 9.66 12.33 17.70
CA ASP A 45 10.64 12.68 18.73
C ASP A 45 9.98 13.33 19.96
N GLU A 46 10.80 13.81 20.89
CA GLU A 46 10.33 14.50 22.10
C GLU A 46 9.54 15.78 21.78
N SER A 47 9.82 16.46 20.66
CA SER A 47 9.08 17.67 20.26
C SER A 47 7.63 17.35 19.90
N LEU A 48 7.42 16.23 19.19
CA LEU A 48 6.08 15.71 18.90
C LEU A 48 5.38 15.32 20.20
N ARG A 49 6.07 14.63 21.11
CA ARG A 49 5.52 14.24 22.41
C ARG A 49 5.05 15.45 23.20
N ASP A 50 5.86 16.50 23.29
CA ASP A 50 5.50 17.73 24.02
C ASP A 50 4.32 18.45 23.37
N THR A 51 4.27 18.48 22.04
CA THR A 51 3.14 19.04 21.29
C THR A 51 1.85 18.27 21.61
N VAL A 52 1.90 16.94 21.58
CA VAL A 52 0.78 16.06 21.87
C VAL A 52 0.31 16.23 23.33
N LEU A 53 1.23 16.22 24.29
CA LEU A 53 0.92 16.41 25.71
C LEU A 53 0.30 17.78 25.97
N THR A 54 0.79 18.82 25.32
CA THR A 54 0.23 20.18 25.44
C THR A 54 -1.21 20.20 24.92
N ARG A 55 -1.46 19.63 23.74
CA ARG A 55 -2.82 19.58 23.16
C ARG A 55 -3.81 18.78 24.00
N LEU A 56 -3.37 17.65 24.55
CA LEU A 56 -4.20 16.85 25.45
C LEU A 56 -4.51 17.61 26.74
N LYS A 57 -3.51 18.30 27.30
CA LYS A 57 -3.67 19.12 28.50
C LYS A 57 -4.62 20.30 28.28
N ASP A 58 -4.51 20.99 27.16
CA ASP A 58 -5.40 22.10 26.76
C ASP A 58 -6.87 21.64 26.69
N ALA A 59 -7.09 20.38 26.32
CA ALA A 59 -8.40 19.75 26.28
C ALA A 59 -8.84 19.08 27.61
N GLY A 60 -8.05 19.20 28.68
CA GLY A 60 -8.35 18.60 29.98
C GLY A 60 -8.17 17.07 30.03
N ILE A 61 -7.52 16.46 29.03
CA ILE A 61 -7.31 15.01 28.95
C ILE A 61 -5.97 14.66 29.59
N ARG A 62 -5.97 13.67 30.48
CA ARG A 62 -4.76 13.14 31.12
C ARG A 62 -4.45 11.75 30.56
N PRO A 63 -3.30 11.55 29.91
CA PRO A 63 -2.89 10.22 29.48
C PRO A 63 -2.42 9.40 30.69
N LYS A 64 -2.74 8.11 30.69
CA LYS A 64 -2.29 7.12 31.68
C LYS A 64 -0.79 6.89 31.58
N ALA A 65 -0.29 6.77 30.34
CA ALA A 65 1.13 6.64 30.04
C ALA A 65 1.41 7.11 28.61
N VAL A 66 2.66 7.49 28.34
CA VAL A 66 3.13 7.86 27.01
C VAL A 66 4.43 7.14 26.71
N GLU A 67 4.46 6.37 25.63
CA GLU A 67 5.61 5.61 25.17
C GLU A 67 6.07 6.19 23.83
N LEU A 68 7.29 6.73 23.78
CA LEU A 68 7.92 7.23 22.56
C LEU A 68 8.89 6.17 22.03
N GLU A 69 8.68 5.74 20.78
CA GLU A 69 9.64 4.96 20.02
C GLU A 69 10.23 5.87 18.92
N PRO A 70 11.43 6.45 19.14
CA PRO A 70 12.00 7.45 18.24
C PRO A 70 12.03 7.01 16.78
N GLY A 71 11.51 7.86 15.90
CA GLY A 71 11.43 7.61 14.45
C GLY A 71 10.41 6.56 14.01
N LYS A 72 9.68 5.91 14.92
CA LYS A 72 8.66 4.91 14.59
C LYS A 72 7.25 5.36 14.93
N ARG A 73 6.98 5.59 16.22
CA ARG A 73 5.65 5.93 16.71
C ARG A 73 5.67 6.54 18.11
N LEU A 74 4.64 7.31 18.41
CA LEU A 74 4.32 7.79 19.74
C LEU A 74 2.99 7.14 20.15
N LEU A 75 2.98 6.47 21.30
CA LEU A 75 1.81 5.76 21.82
C LEU A 75 1.34 6.43 23.09
N VAL A 76 0.09 6.90 23.09
CA VAL A 76 -0.54 7.56 24.23
C VAL A 76 -1.65 6.66 24.76
N ARG A 77 -1.55 6.23 26.02
CA ARG A 77 -2.51 5.31 26.67
C ARG A 77 -3.51 6.09 27.51
N PHE A 78 -4.72 5.58 27.60
CA PHE A 78 -5.84 6.16 28.35
C PHE A 78 -6.49 5.10 29.24
N ASP A 79 -7.22 5.55 30.25
CA ASP A 79 -7.93 4.66 31.18
C ASP A 79 -9.20 4.05 30.56
N ASP A 80 -9.79 4.72 29.57
CA ASP A 80 -11.05 4.32 28.95
C ASP A 80 -11.14 4.73 27.47
N THR A 81 -12.04 4.07 26.73
CA THR A 81 -12.26 4.28 25.29
C THR A 81 -12.90 5.64 24.98
N GLU A 82 -13.71 6.22 25.86
CA GLU A 82 -14.34 7.52 25.63
C GLU A 82 -13.30 8.64 25.65
N THR A 83 -12.35 8.57 26.58
CA THR A 83 -11.20 9.48 26.65
C THR A 83 -10.26 9.27 25.46
N GLN A 84 -10.03 8.02 25.04
CA GLN A 84 -9.26 7.69 23.84
C GLN A 84 -9.86 8.32 22.58
N LEU A 85 -11.17 8.19 22.36
CA LEU A 85 -11.86 8.74 21.18
C LEU A 85 -11.75 10.26 21.12
N ARG A 86 -12.04 10.94 22.24
CA ARG A 86 -11.89 12.40 22.35
C ARG A 86 -10.46 12.84 22.06
N ALA A 87 -9.48 12.15 22.64
CA ALA A 87 -8.06 12.41 22.39
C ALA A 87 -7.71 12.23 20.91
N ALA A 88 -8.18 11.15 20.28
CA ALA A 88 -7.93 10.87 18.88
C ALA A 88 -8.45 11.97 17.96
N ASP A 89 -9.67 12.47 18.19
CA ASP A 89 -10.26 13.54 17.37
C ASP A 89 -9.47 14.86 17.49
N ILE A 90 -9.09 15.23 18.71
CA ILE A 90 -8.28 16.43 18.97
C ILE A 90 -6.91 16.30 18.30
N LEU A 91 -6.27 15.14 18.43
CA LEU A 91 -4.95 14.90 17.86
C LEU A 91 -4.99 14.80 16.33
N LYS A 92 -6.04 14.20 15.75
CA LYS A 92 -6.29 14.19 14.30
C LYS A 92 -6.41 15.62 13.78
N ALA A 93 -7.18 16.47 14.45
CA ALA A 93 -7.34 17.87 14.06
C ALA A 93 -6.02 18.67 14.21
N ALA A 94 -5.27 18.46 15.29
CA ALA A 94 -4.05 19.21 15.58
C ALA A 94 -2.85 18.81 14.71
N LEU A 95 -2.69 17.51 14.45
CA LEU A 95 -1.55 16.98 13.68
C LEU A 95 -1.84 16.95 12.17
N GLY A 96 -3.12 17.02 11.79
CA GLY A 96 -3.57 17.01 10.41
C GLY A 96 -3.08 15.76 9.66
N ARG A 97 -2.75 15.92 8.39
CA ARG A 97 -2.28 14.81 7.53
C ARG A 97 -0.77 14.52 7.64
N ARG A 98 -0.04 15.20 8.56
CA ARG A 98 1.42 15.02 8.73
C ARG A 98 1.75 13.75 9.51
N TYR A 99 0.84 13.36 10.39
CA TYR A 99 0.93 12.15 11.19
C TYR A 99 -0.34 11.35 11.02
N VAL A 100 -0.21 10.03 11.06
CA VAL A 100 -1.36 9.16 11.11
C VAL A 100 -1.72 8.91 12.56
N VAL A 101 -2.92 9.34 12.94
CA VAL A 101 -3.47 9.19 14.29
C VAL A 101 -4.49 8.08 14.25
N ALA A 102 -4.13 6.93 14.83
CA ALA A 102 -4.92 5.70 14.81
C ALA A 102 -5.36 5.29 16.21
N LEU A 103 -6.58 4.77 16.31
CA LEU A 103 -7.06 4.10 17.52
C LEU A 103 -6.39 2.73 17.63
N ASN A 104 -5.85 2.41 18.80
CA ASN A 104 -5.16 1.16 19.07
C ASN A 104 -5.50 0.63 20.48
N LEU A 105 -5.20 -0.64 20.70
CA LEU A 105 -5.25 -1.31 22.01
C LEU A 105 -3.84 -1.78 22.34
N ALA A 106 -3.24 -1.17 23.37
CA ALA A 106 -1.87 -1.45 23.77
C ALA A 106 -1.83 -2.46 24.91
N SER A 107 -0.89 -3.43 24.89
CA SER A 107 -0.76 -4.36 26.02
C SER A 107 -0.50 -3.61 27.34
N ALA A 108 -1.30 -3.92 28.37
CA ALA A 108 -1.26 -3.30 29.71
C ALA A 108 -0.20 -3.93 30.62
N GLU A 109 0.71 -4.75 30.09
CA GLU A 109 1.76 -5.41 30.87
C GLU A 109 2.74 -4.40 31.52
N PRO A 110 3.11 -4.62 32.80
CA PRO A 110 4.13 -3.85 33.49
C PRO A 110 5.48 -3.80 32.76
N GLY A 111 6.19 -2.68 32.88
CA GLY A 111 7.50 -2.49 32.24
C GLY A 111 8.55 -3.54 32.63
N TRP A 112 8.47 -4.12 33.84
CA TRP A 112 9.39 -5.18 34.27
C TRP A 112 9.18 -6.49 33.51
N LEU A 113 7.95 -6.83 33.10
CA LEU A 113 7.66 -7.99 32.24
C LEU A 113 8.19 -7.76 30.84
N LYS A 114 8.01 -6.55 30.29
CA LYS A 114 8.59 -6.16 29.00
C LYS A 114 10.12 -6.27 29.01
N ALA A 115 10.77 -5.83 30.10
CA ALA A 115 12.23 -5.82 30.22
C ALA A 115 12.87 -7.21 30.17
N ILE A 116 12.16 -8.25 30.66
CA ILE A 116 12.62 -9.64 30.59
C ILE A 116 12.21 -10.35 29.29
N GLY A 117 11.61 -9.62 28.34
CA GLY A 117 11.14 -10.16 27.06
C GLY A 117 9.90 -11.05 27.18
N ALA A 118 9.20 -11.01 28.31
CA ALA A 118 7.93 -11.72 28.49
C ALA A 118 6.83 -10.93 27.77
N LYS A 119 6.62 -11.26 26.48
CA LYS A 119 5.57 -10.69 25.63
C LYS A 119 4.30 -11.52 25.69
N PRO A 120 3.12 -10.91 25.53
CA PRO A 120 1.86 -11.64 25.46
C PRO A 120 1.80 -12.39 24.13
N MET A 121 0.98 -13.43 24.10
CA MET A 121 0.74 -14.20 22.89
C MET A 121 -0.02 -13.37 21.87
N TYR A 122 0.28 -13.57 20.59
CA TYR A 122 -0.52 -12.99 19.53
C TYR A 122 -1.91 -13.62 19.53
N LEU A 123 -2.92 -12.78 19.72
CA LEU A 123 -4.32 -13.17 19.67
C LEU A 123 -4.83 -12.94 18.26
N GLY A 124 -5.36 -14.01 17.64
CA GLY A 124 -6.01 -13.92 16.34
C GLY A 124 -7.32 -13.10 16.39
N LEU A 125 -7.90 -12.87 15.22
CA LEU A 125 -9.12 -12.08 15.05
C LEU A 125 -10.27 -12.52 15.97
N ASP A 126 -10.46 -13.82 16.17
CA ASP A 126 -11.57 -14.34 16.98
C ASP A 126 -11.42 -14.04 18.48
N LEU A 127 -10.18 -13.87 18.95
CA LEU A 127 -9.87 -13.62 20.36
C LEU A 127 -9.68 -12.13 20.67
N ARG A 128 -9.12 -11.37 19.72
CA ARG A 128 -8.85 -9.93 19.87
C ARG A 128 -9.94 -9.04 19.28
N GLY A 129 -10.81 -9.60 18.45
CA GLY A 129 -11.69 -8.82 17.58
C GLY A 129 -10.92 -8.09 16.47
N GLY A 130 -11.66 -7.44 15.57
CA GLY A 130 -11.09 -6.71 14.43
C GLY A 130 -11.91 -6.94 13.15
N VAL A 131 -11.24 -6.94 12.00
CA VAL A 131 -11.90 -7.10 10.69
C VAL A 131 -11.22 -8.14 9.79
N HIS A 132 -12.05 -8.83 9.01
CA HIS A 132 -11.65 -9.73 7.94
C HIS A 132 -12.18 -9.20 6.61
N PHE A 133 -11.29 -8.92 5.66
CA PHE A 133 -11.64 -8.52 4.30
C PHE A 133 -11.20 -9.58 3.30
N LEU A 134 -12.08 -9.86 2.34
CA LEU A 134 -11.76 -10.61 1.14
C LEU A 134 -11.84 -9.65 -0.05
N LEU A 135 -10.70 -9.39 -0.68
CA LEU A 135 -10.55 -8.46 -1.79
C LEU A 135 -10.30 -9.25 -3.07
N GLU A 136 -10.90 -8.83 -4.18
CA GLU A 136 -10.69 -9.42 -5.51
C GLU A 136 -9.93 -8.46 -6.41
N VAL A 137 -8.90 -8.95 -7.08
CA VAL A 137 -8.06 -8.16 -7.99
C VAL A 137 -8.61 -8.27 -9.42
N ASP A 138 -8.75 -7.12 -10.10
CA ASP A 138 -9.15 -7.06 -11.50
C ASP A 138 -8.00 -7.53 -12.42
N MET A 139 -8.01 -8.84 -12.70
CA MET A 139 -7.00 -9.50 -13.54
C MET A 139 -7.06 -9.05 -15.00
N GLU A 140 -8.24 -8.68 -15.47
CA GLU A 140 -8.43 -8.25 -16.85
C GLU A 140 -7.75 -6.89 -17.08
N THR A 141 -7.92 -5.97 -16.13
CA THR A 141 -7.20 -4.69 -16.17
C THR A 141 -5.69 -4.86 -16.04
N ALA A 142 -5.22 -5.84 -15.26
CA ALA A 142 -3.80 -6.16 -15.17
C ALA A 142 -3.22 -6.64 -16.52
N ILE A 143 -3.94 -7.51 -17.23
CA ILE A 143 -3.55 -7.99 -18.56
C ILE A 143 -3.55 -6.84 -19.57
N ARG A 144 -4.61 -6.03 -19.63
CA ARG A 144 -4.66 -4.84 -20.51
C ARG A 144 -3.54 -3.85 -20.24
N THR A 145 -3.13 -3.71 -18.99
CA THR A 145 -2.00 -2.85 -18.62
C THR A 145 -0.68 -3.45 -19.10
N ALA A 146 -0.49 -4.77 -18.96
CA ALA A 146 0.67 -5.46 -19.50
C ALA A 146 0.76 -5.37 -21.03
N GLU A 147 -0.36 -5.56 -21.74
CA GLU A 147 -0.47 -5.37 -23.19
C GLU A 147 -0.01 -3.97 -23.63
N LYS A 148 -0.45 -2.91 -22.93
CA LYS A 148 -0.01 -1.53 -23.21
C LYS A 148 1.50 -1.33 -23.01
N ARG A 149 2.09 -2.01 -22.01
CA ARG A 149 3.55 -2.02 -21.82
C ARG A 149 4.25 -2.70 -22.99
N TYR A 150 3.77 -3.87 -23.42
CA TYR A 150 4.32 -4.55 -24.59
C TYR A 150 4.21 -3.72 -25.87
N VAL A 151 3.08 -3.05 -26.11
CA VAL A 151 2.93 -2.13 -27.24
C VAL A 151 4.01 -1.04 -27.23
N SER A 152 4.28 -0.45 -26.06
CA SER A 152 5.35 0.54 -25.91
C SER A 152 6.73 -0.08 -26.17
N ALA A 153 7.00 -1.26 -25.61
CA ALA A 153 8.27 -1.97 -25.76
C ALA A 153 8.54 -2.40 -27.21
N PHE A 154 7.52 -2.89 -27.93
CA PHE A 154 7.61 -3.25 -29.36
C PHE A 154 7.99 -2.02 -30.18
N ARG A 155 7.31 -0.89 -29.97
CA ARG A 155 7.61 0.37 -30.68
C ARG A 155 9.04 0.84 -30.43
N GLU A 156 9.53 0.67 -29.20
CA GLU A 156 10.90 1.02 -28.83
C GLU A 156 11.91 0.12 -29.53
N GLN A 157 11.75 -1.21 -29.45
CA GLN A 157 12.67 -2.16 -30.05
C GLN A 157 12.74 -2.04 -31.57
N LEU A 158 11.60 -1.88 -32.24
CA LEU A 158 11.56 -1.70 -33.70
C LEU A 158 12.24 -0.40 -34.15
N ARG A 159 12.19 0.66 -33.31
CA ARG A 159 12.89 1.93 -33.59
C ARG A 159 14.38 1.87 -33.30
N LYS A 160 14.79 1.10 -32.29
CA LYS A 160 16.18 0.97 -31.84
C LYS A 160 17.02 0.08 -32.75
N HIS A 161 16.39 -0.85 -33.48
CA HIS A 161 17.05 -1.68 -34.47
C HIS A 161 17.79 -0.84 -35.52
N GLU A 162 18.96 -1.30 -35.99
CA GLU A 162 19.74 -0.66 -37.06
C GLU A 162 19.81 -1.57 -38.29
N PRO A 163 19.22 -1.16 -39.45
CA PRO A 163 18.42 0.05 -39.67
C PRO A 163 17.03 0.00 -38.98
N PRO A 164 16.41 1.15 -38.65
CA PRO A 164 15.10 1.17 -37.99
C PRO A 164 14.01 0.51 -38.83
N ILE A 165 13.23 -0.37 -38.20
CA ILE A 165 12.15 -1.09 -38.86
C ILE A 165 10.90 -0.20 -38.87
N ARG A 166 10.37 0.08 -40.07
CA ARG A 166 9.25 1.00 -40.25
C ARG A 166 7.92 0.28 -40.04
N TYR A 167 7.22 0.62 -38.97
CA TYR A 167 5.85 0.17 -38.71
C TYR A 167 4.82 1.27 -38.98
N ILE A 168 3.58 0.87 -39.28
CA ILE A 168 2.43 1.76 -39.44
C ILE A 168 1.84 2.06 -38.06
N THR A 169 1.53 1.01 -37.31
CA THR A 169 1.00 1.12 -35.95
C THR A 169 1.29 -0.16 -35.18
N VAL A 170 1.33 -0.04 -33.86
CA VAL A 170 1.35 -1.17 -32.93
C VAL A 170 0.19 -0.97 -31.97
N THR A 171 -0.66 -1.97 -31.81
CA THR A 171 -1.83 -1.92 -30.92
C THR A 171 -1.95 -3.23 -30.16
N ALA A 172 -2.73 -3.23 -29.09
CA ALA A 172 -3.14 -4.46 -28.41
C ALA A 172 -4.62 -4.72 -28.67
N LYS A 173 -4.98 -6.00 -28.83
CA LYS A 173 -6.36 -6.46 -28.95
C LYS A 173 -6.42 -7.95 -28.59
N ASP A 174 -7.43 -8.34 -27.82
CA ASP A 174 -7.76 -9.75 -27.53
C ASP A 174 -6.54 -10.56 -27.03
N HIS A 175 -5.79 -10.06 -26.03
CA HIS A 175 -4.58 -10.71 -25.49
C HIS A 175 -3.42 -10.88 -26.47
N ALA A 176 -3.44 -10.12 -27.56
CA ALA A 176 -2.39 -10.10 -28.55
C ALA A 176 -1.92 -8.67 -28.84
N ILE A 177 -0.66 -8.56 -29.27
CA ILE A 177 -0.04 -7.34 -29.76
C ILE A 177 0.06 -7.45 -31.27
N LEU A 178 -0.52 -6.48 -31.97
CA LEU A 178 -0.56 -6.42 -33.44
C LEU A 178 0.34 -5.30 -33.92
N ALA A 179 1.38 -5.65 -34.67
CA ALA A 179 2.27 -4.70 -35.33
C ALA A 179 2.04 -4.74 -36.85
N TYR A 180 1.66 -3.60 -37.43
CA TYR A 180 1.33 -3.47 -38.84
C TYR A 180 2.49 -2.87 -39.63
N PHE A 181 2.80 -3.46 -40.78
CA PHE A 181 3.91 -3.10 -41.66
C PHE A 181 3.44 -2.87 -43.10
N ARG A 182 4.21 -2.08 -43.87
CA ARG A 182 3.89 -1.76 -45.27
C ARG A 182 4.32 -2.82 -46.26
N ASN A 183 5.35 -3.60 -45.93
CA ASN A 183 5.94 -4.61 -46.80
C ASN A 183 6.36 -5.83 -45.96
N GLU A 184 6.51 -6.96 -46.65
CA GLU A 184 6.88 -8.23 -46.03
C GLU A 184 8.29 -8.22 -45.44
N LYS A 185 9.24 -7.50 -46.06
CA LYS A 185 10.62 -7.41 -45.60
C LYS A 185 10.72 -6.82 -44.18
N ASP A 186 10.00 -5.73 -43.93
CA ASP A 186 9.94 -5.08 -42.61
C ASP A 186 9.23 -5.98 -41.58
N GLN A 187 8.20 -6.72 -42.00
CA GLN A 187 7.49 -7.69 -41.15
C GLN A 187 8.42 -8.84 -40.72
N GLN A 188 9.15 -9.45 -41.66
CA GLN A 188 10.07 -10.55 -41.35
C GLN A 188 11.24 -10.08 -40.47
N ALA A 189 11.78 -8.89 -40.73
CA ALA A 189 12.79 -8.29 -39.87
C ALA A 189 12.24 -8.01 -38.46
N ALA A 190 11.02 -7.50 -38.35
CA ALA A 190 10.36 -7.29 -37.07
C ALA A 190 10.16 -8.60 -36.31
N LEU A 191 9.67 -9.64 -36.98
CA LEU A 191 9.44 -10.96 -36.38
C LEU A 191 10.73 -11.49 -35.74
N ALA A 192 11.84 -11.48 -36.47
CA ALA A 192 13.13 -11.97 -35.96
C ALA A 192 13.63 -11.19 -34.73
N VAL A 193 13.42 -9.87 -34.69
CA VAL A 193 13.79 -9.03 -33.54
C VAL A 193 12.87 -9.30 -32.35
N LEU A 194 11.56 -9.38 -32.59
CA LEU A 194 10.58 -9.55 -31.53
C LEU A 194 10.66 -10.94 -30.90
N GLU A 195 10.82 -12.01 -31.69
CA GLU A 195 11.04 -13.36 -31.19
C GLU A 195 12.29 -13.45 -30.29
N LYS A 196 13.35 -12.72 -30.66
CA LYS A 196 14.58 -12.67 -29.87
C LYS A 196 14.41 -11.90 -28.56
N GLU A 197 13.80 -10.72 -28.59
CA GLU A 197 13.69 -9.84 -27.43
C GLU A 197 12.55 -10.24 -26.47
N PHE A 198 11.49 -10.85 -27.00
CA PHE A 198 10.32 -11.28 -26.23
C PHE A 198 9.97 -12.76 -26.53
N PRO A 199 10.81 -13.71 -26.07
CA PRO A 199 10.67 -15.14 -26.39
C PRO A 199 9.50 -15.83 -25.68
N ARG A 200 8.81 -15.15 -24.77
CA ARG A 200 7.65 -15.69 -24.01
C ARG A 200 6.31 -15.48 -24.71
N LEU A 201 6.32 -14.83 -25.87
CA LEU A 201 5.16 -14.58 -26.70
C LEU A 201 5.14 -15.59 -27.85
N GLU A 202 3.96 -15.95 -28.31
CA GLU A 202 3.77 -16.77 -29.50
C GLU A 202 3.47 -15.87 -30.70
N TYR A 203 4.17 -16.08 -31.81
CA TYR A 203 4.08 -15.21 -32.97
C TYR A 203 3.40 -15.90 -34.14
N GLU A 204 2.62 -15.11 -34.87
CA GLU A 204 2.10 -15.48 -36.18
C GLU A 204 2.22 -14.28 -37.13
N THR A 205 2.35 -14.56 -38.41
CA THR A 205 2.29 -13.56 -39.46
C THR A 205 0.96 -13.67 -40.19
N ARG A 206 0.35 -12.52 -40.47
CA ARG A 206 -0.89 -12.43 -41.23
C ARG A 206 -0.78 -11.35 -42.29
N GLU A 207 -1.61 -11.44 -43.30
CA GLU A 207 -1.84 -10.35 -44.23
C GLU A 207 -3.30 -9.90 -44.11
N GLU A 208 -3.49 -8.64 -43.75
CA GLU A 208 -4.83 -8.05 -43.58
C GLU A 208 -4.97 -6.82 -44.48
N ARG A 209 -5.89 -6.90 -45.46
CA ARG A 209 -6.24 -5.78 -46.34
C ARG A 209 -5.02 -5.13 -47.02
N GLY A 210 -4.08 -5.95 -47.51
CA GLY A 210 -2.84 -5.48 -48.15
C GLY A 210 -1.81 -4.89 -47.19
N ARG A 211 -1.88 -5.24 -45.90
CA ARG A 211 -0.88 -4.91 -44.89
C ARG A 211 -0.33 -6.19 -44.28
N TYR A 212 0.95 -6.16 -43.94
CA TYR A 212 1.64 -7.27 -43.29
C TYR A 212 1.58 -7.08 -41.78
N VAL A 213 1.15 -8.09 -41.03
CA VAL A 213 0.92 -8.01 -39.59
C VAL A 213 1.74 -9.06 -38.87
N VAL A 214 2.48 -8.65 -37.84
CA VAL A 214 3.00 -9.58 -36.82
C VAL A 214 2.03 -9.54 -35.66
N VAL A 215 1.45 -10.69 -35.32
CA VAL A 215 0.59 -10.84 -34.14
C VAL A 215 1.38 -11.63 -33.10
N ALA A 216 1.56 -11.06 -31.93
CA ALA A 216 2.23 -11.68 -30.79
C ALA A 216 1.20 -11.96 -29.69
N HIS A 217 0.89 -13.22 -29.48
CA HIS A 217 -0.05 -13.71 -28.46
C HIS A 217 0.64 -13.85 -27.12
N LEU A 218 -0.04 -13.39 -26.06
CA LEU A 218 0.35 -13.73 -24.70
C LEU A 218 0.10 -15.23 -24.49
N THR A 219 1.16 -15.97 -24.20
CA THR A 219 1.05 -17.39 -23.84
C THR A 219 0.32 -17.54 -22.52
N ASP A 220 -0.30 -18.70 -22.27
CA ASP A 220 -0.93 -18.99 -20.97
C ASP A 220 0.06 -18.86 -19.80
N ALA A 221 1.34 -19.16 -20.06
CA ALA A 221 2.40 -18.98 -19.08
C ALA A 221 2.64 -17.51 -18.75
N GLU A 222 2.71 -16.64 -19.76
CA GLU A 222 2.88 -15.19 -19.57
C GLU A 222 1.63 -14.58 -18.91
N ILE A 223 0.42 -15.00 -19.28
CA ILE A 223 -0.82 -14.56 -18.63
C ILE A 223 -0.80 -14.92 -17.14
N ARG A 224 -0.37 -16.13 -16.77
CA ARG A 224 -0.25 -16.53 -15.36
C ARG A 224 0.78 -15.68 -14.61
N GLU A 225 1.93 -15.40 -15.23
CA GLU A 225 2.97 -14.57 -14.63
C GLU A 225 2.46 -13.13 -14.39
N ILE A 226 1.74 -12.56 -15.36
CA ILE A 226 1.12 -11.23 -15.23
C ILE A 226 0.13 -11.22 -14.05
N LYS A 227 -0.72 -12.25 -13.93
CA LYS A 227 -1.68 -12.37 -12.81
C LYS A 227 -0.98 -12.49 -11.45
N GLN A 228 0.06 -13.33 -11.36
CA GLN A 228 0.85 -13.48 -10.13
C GLN A 228 1.56 -12.19 -9.74
N PHE A 229 2.15 -11.50 -10.73
CA PHE A 229 2.78 -10.21 -10.52
C PHE A 229 1.77 -9.17 -10.00
N ALA A 230 0.59 -9.10 -10.62
CA ALA A 230 -0.48 -8.19 -10.19
C ALA A 230 -0.95 -8.49 -8.76
N LEU A 231 -1.10 -9.75 -8.38
CA LEU A 231 -1.41 -10.14 -6.99
C LEU A 231 -0.33 -9.69 -6.02
N LYS A 232 0.93 -10.00 -6.30
CA LYS A 232 2.06 -9.67 -5.42
C LYS A 232 2.22 -8.17 -5.25
N GLN A 233 2.02 -7.40 -6.31
CA GLN A 233 2.03 -5.95 -6.26
C GLN A 233 0.91 -5.42 -5.35
N ASN A 234 -0.33 -5.90 -5.55
CA ASN A 234 -1.46 -5.48 -4.71
C ASN A 234 -1.28 -5.88 -3.23
N ILE A 235 -0.74 -7.07 -2.95
CA ILE A 235 -0.39 -7.48 -1.57
C ILE A 235 0.60 -6.50 -0.94
N THR A 236 1.61 -6.07 -1.69
CA THR A 236 2.60 -5.09 -1.23
C THR A 236 1.96 -3.73 -0.98
N THR A 237 1.10 -3.27 -1.88
CA THR A 237 0.34 -2.03 -1.71
C THR A 237 -0.57 -2.08 -0.48
N LEU A 238 -1.31 -3.18 -0.28
CA LEU A 238 -2.15 -3.36 0.90
C LEU A 238 -1.32 -3.37 2.19
N ARG A 239 -0.13 -3.98 2.17
CA ARG A 239 0.78 -3.96 3.34
C ARG A 239 1.16 -2.55 3.75
N ASN A 240 1.48 -1.68 2.79
CA ASN A 240 1.80 -0.29 3.08
C ASN A 240 0.60 0.47 3.64
N ARG A 241 -0.59 0.28 3.06
CA ARG A 241 -1.84 0.90 3.53
C ARG A 241 -2.23 0.47 4.94
N VAL A 242 -2.01 -0.80 5.28
CA VAL A 242 -2.30 -1.29 6.63
C VAL A 242 -1.35 -0.70 7.68
N ASN A 243 -0.10 -0.42 7.31
CA ASN A 243 0.80 0.29 8.21
C ASN A 243 0.26 1.69 8.56
N GLU A 244 -0.43 2.34 7.62
CA GLU A 244 -1.11 3.62 7.89
C GLU A 244 -2.26 3.46 8.90
N LEU A 245 -2.94 2.32 8.93
CA LEU A 245 -3.97 2.05 9.95
C LEU A 245 -3.39 1.87 11.37
N GLY A 246 -2.07 1.83 11.53
CA GLY A 246 -1.41 1.66 12.83
C GLY A 246 -1.57 0.26 13.42
N VAL A 247 -1.97 -0.72 12.60
CA VAL A 247 -2.13 -2.11 13.01
C VAL A 247 -0.76 -2.76 13.13
N ALA A 248 -0.45 -3.27 14.32
CA ALA A 248 0.89 -3.79 14.60
C ALA A 248 1.23 -5.06 13.80
N GLU A 249 0.24 -5.93 13.54
CA GLU A 249 0.49 -7.26 12.97
C GLU A 249 -0.68 -7.74 12.08
N PRO A 250 -0.76 -7.24 10.83
CA PRO A 250 -1.78 -7.68 9.89
C PRO A 250 -1.41 -8.96 9.15
N VAL A 251 -2.42 -9.78 8.87
CA VAL A 251 -2.25 -10.97 8.03
C VAL A 251 -2.79 -10.66 6.64
N ILE A 252 -1.90 -10.56 5.65
CA ILE A 252 -2.24 -10.33 4.24
C ILE A 252 -1.73 -11.51 3.44
N GLN A 253 -2.65 -12.28 2.86
CA GLN A 253 -2.34 -13.52 2.16
C GLN A 253 -3.16 -13.65 0.89
N GLN A 254 -2.60 -14.33 -0.10
CA GLN A 254 -3.34 -14.70 -1.30
C GLN A 254 -4.34 -15.83 -0.97
N GLN A 255 -5.55 -15.72 -1.50
CA GLN A 255 -6.56 -16.78 -1.47
C GLN A 255 -6.99 -17.11 -2.90
N GLY A 256 -6.62 -18.30 -3.37
CA GLY A 256 -6.89 -18.71 -4.77
C GLY A 256 -6.11 -17.86 -5.78
N ASP A 257 -6.64 -17.75 -7.00
CA ASP A 257 -5.91 -17.17 -8.14
C ASP A 257 -6.10 -15.66 -8.33
N ASN A 258 -7.09 -15.06 -7.66
CA ASN A 258 -7.41 -13.64 -7.84
C ASN A 258 -7.84 -12.89 -6.58
N ARG A 259 -7.81 -13.52 -5.41
CA ARG A 259 -8.25 -12.88 -4.16
C ARG A 259 -7.13 -12.74 -3.15
N ILE A 260 -7.31 -11.76 -2.27
CA ILE A 260 -6.40 -11.44 -1.17
C ILE A 260 -7.24 -11.36 0.10
N VAL A 261 -6.86 -12.13 1.10
CA VAL A 261 -7.39 -12.06 2.47
C VAL A 261 -6.56 -11.07 3.25
N VAL A 262 -7.26 -10.15 3.93
CA VAL A 262 -6.67 -9.19 4.85
C VAL A 262 -7.35 -9.33 6.21
N GLN A 263 -6.57 -9.65 7.24
CA GLN A 263 -7.05 -9.71 8.62
C GLN A 263 -6.34 -8.64 9.44
N LEU A 264 -7.12 -7.81 10.11
CA LEU A 264 -6.62 -6.71 10.95
C LEU A 264 -7.13 -6.88 12.38
N PRO A 265 -6.42 -7.63 13.24
CA PRO A 265 -6.81 -7.79 14.63
C PRO A 265 -6.64 -6.48 15.41
N GLY A 266 -7.56 -6.21 16.33
CA GLY A 266 -7.51 -5.03 17.19
C GLY A 266 -7.83 -3.69 16.50
N VAL A 267 -8.22 -3.69 15.21
CA VAL A 267 -8.75 -2.49 14.56
C VAL A 267 -10.09 -2.12 15.17
N GLN A 268 -10.18 -0.89 15.67
CA GLN A 268 -11.42 -0.35 16.21
C GLN A 268 -12.29 0.32 15.13
N ASP A 269 -11.68 1.04 14.19
CA ASP A 269 -12.41 1.76 13.12
C ASP A 269 -12.45 0.95 11.82
N THR A 270 -13.52 0.17 11.68
CA THR A 270 -13.73 -0.70 10.52
C THR A 270 -14.08 0.07 9.24
N ALA A 271 -14.73 1.23 9.37
CA ALA A 271 -15.12 2.06 8.24
C ALA A 271 -13.90 2.75 7.63
N GLN A 272 -13.04 3.33 8.49
CA GLN A 272 -11.76 3.88 8.08
C GLN A 272 -10.85 2.82 7.45
N ALA A 273 -10.82 1.61 8.01
CA ALA A 273 -10.07 0.49 7.43
C ALA A 273 -10.57 0.13 6.03
N LYS A 274 -11.89 0.04 5.83
CA LYS A 274 -12.48 -0.23 4.51
C LYS A 274 -12.15 0.88 3.51
N GLU A 275 -12.20 2.14 3.91
CA GLU A 275 -11.89 3.28 3.05
C GLU A 275 -10.43 3.27 2.60
N ILE A 276 -9.49 3.10 3.53
CA ILE A 276 -8.05 3.08 3.22
C ILE A 276 -7.69 1.87 2.35
N LEU A 277 -8.26 0.70 2.62
CA LEU A 277 -7.98 -0.50 1.82
C LEU A 277 -8.66 -0.46 0.44
N GLY A 278 -9.85 0.11 0.33
CA GLY A 278 -10.63 0.17 -0.91
C GLY A 278 -10.30 1.35 -1.83
N ALA A 279 -9.68 2.42 -1.31
CA ALA A 279 -9.37 3.60 -2.11
C ALA A 279 -8.34 3.28 -3.20
N THR A 280 -8.62 3.54 -4.47
CA THR A 280 -7.59 3.45 -5.53
C THR A 280 -6.84 4.78 -5.58
N ALA A 281 -5.59 4.81 -5.11
CA ALA A 281 -4.76 6.00 -5.22
C ALA A 281 -4.15 6.06 -6.64
N THR A 282 -4.76 6.83 -7.53
CA THR A 282 -4.17 7.13 -8.85
C THR A 282 -3.23 8.33 -8.72
N LEU A 283 -1.95 8.12 -9.03
CA LEU A 283 -0.97 9.20 -9.11
C LEU A 283 -0.81 9.62 -10.56
N GLU A 284 -0.95 10.91 -10.83
CA GLU A 284 -0.78 11.49 -12.17
C GLU A 284 0.16 12.69 -12.09
N PHE A 285 1.06 12.77 -13.06
CA PHE A 285 1.94 13.90 -13.29
C PHE A 285 1.40 14.68 -14.49
N ARG A 286 1.03 15.93 -14.23
CA ARG A 286 0.49 16.87 -15.21
C ARG A 286 1.36 18.13 -15.21
N LEU A 287 1.40 18.85 -16.33
CA LEU A 287 2.09 20.14 -16.37
C LEU A 287 1.27 21.17 -15.60
N VAL A 288 1.98 22.04 -14.89
CA VAL A 288 1.39 23.25 -14.31
C VAL A 288 1.30 24.28 -15.42
N ASP A 289 0.13 24.90 -15.58
CA ASP A 289 0.00 26.04 -16.47
C ASP A 289 0.53 27.30 -15.78
N GLU A 290 1.64 27.80 -16.29
CA GLU A 290 2.29 29.04 -15.81
C GLU A 290 1.83 30.28 -16.59
N ARG A 291 0.99 30.13 -17.63
CA ARG A 291 0.59 31.25 -18.52
C ARG A 291 -0.63 31.99 -18.02
N HIS A 292 -1.51 31.31 -17.28
CA HIS A 292 -2.73 31.88 -16.73
C HIS A 292 -2.68 31.92 -15.20
N ASP A 293 -3.37 32.90 -14.60
CA ASP A 293 -3.41 33.05 -13.14
C ASP A 293 -4.50 32.13 -12.54
N PRO A 294 -4.14 31.16 -11.67
CA PRO A 294 -5.09 30.29 -11.00
C PRO A 294 -6.08 31.03 -10.09
N PHE A 295 -5.68 32.14 -9.46
CA PHE A 295 -6.55 32.92 -8.57
C PHE A 295 -7.61 33.68 -9.36
N GLU A 296 -7.26 34.18 -10.54
CA GLU A 296 -8.22 34.83 -11.43
C GLU A 296 -9.23 33.82 -12.00
N ALA A 297 -8.75 32.64 -12.40
CA ALA A 297 -9.59 31.55 -12.89
C ALA A 297 -10.61 31.09 -11.85
N GLU A 298 -10.21 30.98 -10.57
CA GLU A 298 -11.09 30.67 -9.45
C GLU A 298 -12.12 31.78 -9.20
N ALA A 299 -11.66 33.03 -9.06
CA ALA A 299 -12.53 34.17 -8.74
C ALA A 299 -13.59 34.42 -9.82
N LYS A 300 -13.25 34.19 -11.10
CA LYS A 300 -14.16 34.39 -12.24
C LYS A 300 -14.90 33.12 -12.65
N GLY A 301 -14.58 31.96 -12.07
CA GLY A 301 -15.14 30.66 -12.43
C GLY A 301 -14.87 30.26 -13.89
N ARG A 302 -13.75 30.71 -14.47
CA ARG A 302 -13.39 30.49 -15.88
C ARG A 302 -12.02 29.83 -15.97
N VAL A 303 -12.02 28.53 -16.25
CA VAL A 303 -10.80 27.74 -16.45
C VAL A 303 -10.42 27.78 -17.94
N PRO A 304 -9.16 28.08 -18.30
CA PRO A 304 -8.72 28.08 -19.69
C PRO A 304 -8.96 26.73 -20.40
N PRO A 305 -9.19 26.73 -21.73
CA PRO A 305 -9.39 25.50 -22.49
C PRO A 305 -8.15 24.62 -22.46
N GLY A 306 -8.32 23.38 -21.98
CA GLY A 306 -7.20 22.42 -21.84
C GLY A 306 -6.73 22.24 -20.40
N ASP A 307 -7.15 23.13 -19.49
CA ASP A 307 -6.72 23.10 -18.11
C ASP A 307 -7.83 22.68 -17.15
N GLU A 308 -7.42 22.32 -15.94
CA GLU A 308 -8.24 21.98 -14.81
C GLU A 308 -7.74 22.77 -13.60
N LEU A 309 -8.65 23.49 -12.93
CA LEU A 309 -8.36 24.19 -11.69
C LEU A 309 -8.45 23.20 -10.54
N LEU A 310 -7.35 23.02 -9.82
CA LEU A 310 -7.27 22.18 -8.62
C LEU A 310 -6.68 22.99 -7.47
N HIS A 311 -6.74 22.42 -6.26
CA HIS A 311 -6.18 23.03 -5.07
C HIS A 311 -5.01 22.20 -4.55
N THR A 312 -3.92 22.89 -4.25
CA THR A 312 -2.80 22.32 -3.50
C THR A 312 -3.23 21.96 -2.07
N ARG A 313 -2.42 21.17 -1.37
CA ARG A 313 -2.71 20.73 0.02
C ARG A 313 -2.97 21.90 0.98
N ASP A 314 -2.34 23.04 0.72
CA ASP A 314 -2.44 24.24 1.55
C ASP A 314 -3.58 25.16 1.09
N GLY A 315 -4.47 24.68 0.21
CA GLY A 315 -5.65 25.39 -0.28
C GLY A 315 -5.39 26.39 -1.40
N ARG A 316 -4.16 26.49 -1.92
CA ARG A 316 -3.85 27.43 -3.01
C ARG A 316 -4.34 26.87 -4.34
N PRO A 317 -5.06 27.65 -5.16
CA PRO A 317 -5.46 27.23 -6.50
C PRO A 317 -4.22 27.04 -7.39
N VAL A 318 -4.28 26.03 -8.25
CA VAL A 318 -3.28 25.73 -9.28
C VAL A 318 -4.00 25.29 -10.55
N LEU A 319 -3.53 25.77 -11.69
CA LEU A 319 -4.00 25.31 -12.99
C LEU A 319 -3.08 24.18 -13.47
N LEU A 320 -3.66 23.04 -13.79
CA LEU A 320 -2.95 21.91 -14.40
C LEU A 320 -3.50 21.64 -15.80
N GLU A 321 -2.61 21.34 -16.74
CA GLU A 321 -3.02 20.81 -18.04
C GLU A 321 -3.75 19.48 -17.85
N LYS A 322 -4.86 19.26 -18.56
CA LYS A 322 -5.61 17.98 -18.54
C LYS A 322 -4.81 16.81 -19.10
N ARG A 323 -3.73 17.08 -19.83
CA ARG A 323 -2.88 16.06 -20.42
C ARG A 323 -1.99 15.43 -19.35
N VAL A 324 -2.20 14.14 -19.09
CA VAL A 324 -1.34 13.35 -18.21
C VAL A 324 -0.02 13.02 -18.93
N ILE A 325 1.10 13.40 -18.33
CA ILE A 325 2.45 13.14 -18.85
C ILE A 325 2.87 11.72 -18.46
N VAL A 326 2.72 11.41 -17.16
CA VAL A 326 3.14 10.15 -16.54
C VAL A 326 2.12 9.77 -15.47
N THR A 327 1.89 8.47 -15.32
CA THR A 327 1.05 7.88 -14.27
C THR A 327 1.91 7.07 -13.31
N GLY A 328 1.44 6.89 -12.07
CA GLY A 328 2.18 6.23 -10.99
C GLY A 328 2.55 4.77 -11.26
N ASP A 329 1.86 4.10 -12.19
CA ASP A 329 2.17 2.74 -12.66
C ASP A 329 3.54 2.64 -13.36
N ARG A 330 4.14 3.78 -13.75
CA ARG A 330 5.51 3.84 -14.29
C ARG A 330 6.59 4.07 -13.24
N ILE A 331 6.23 4.25 -11.97
CA ILE A 331 7.20 4.39 -10.87
C ILE A 331 7.53 3.00 -10.33
N THR A 332 8.77 2.56 -10.54
CA THR A 332 9.25 1.25 -10.08
C THR A 332 9.92 1.30 -8.70
N ASN A 333 10.31 2.49 -8.23
CA ASN A 333 10.87 2.72 -6.90
C ASN A 333 10.74 4.21 -6.53
N ALA A 334 10.45 4.53 -5.27
CA ALA A 334 10.28 5.90 -4.76
C ALA A 334 11.04 6.10 -3.45
#